data_AF-A0A7C8ZCE9-F1
#
_entry.id   AF-A0A7C8ZCE9-F1
#
_cell.length_a   1.000
_cell.length_b   1.000
_cell.length_c   1.000
_cell.angle_alpha   90.00
_cell.angle_beta   90.00
_cell.angle_gamma   90.00
#
_symmetry.space_group_name_H-M   'P 1'
#
loop_
_entity.id
_entity.type
_entity.pdbx_description
1 polymer ?
#
loop_
_entity_poly.entity_id
_entity_poly.type
_entity_poly.pdbx_seq_one_letter_code
_entity_poly.pdbx_strand_id
1 'polypeptide(L)'
;LQLARPDVECKPNRTKLPTCTEREREGEGEREGEREMDMAMCVTMLLAMAALSGGQELSSKECENLGFTGLALCSDCKTFAEYVKDQELVSDCLKCCVEDSDDSMSKVTYAGALLEVCMRKLVFYPEIVGFIEEEKDKFPSVKVQYSFNSPPKMIMLDDNGEHAETIRIDNWKREHILQFLRGKLKSASS
;
A
#
# COMPACT_ATOMS: atom_id res chain seq x y z
N LEU A 1 26.11 -51.84 26.57
CA LEU A 1 24.81 -52.39 27.01
C LEU A 1 24.01 -51.29 27.71
N GLN A 2 22.70 -51.50 27.82
CA GLN A 2 21.71 -50.99 28.78
C GLN A 2 22.14 -49.81 29.69
N LEU A 3 21.48 -48.64 29.63
CA LEU A 3 20.10 -48.36 30.10
C LEU A 3 19.92 -48.53 31.61
N ALA A 4 19.95 -47.39 32.35
CA ALA A 4 19.15 -47.16 33.56
C ALA A 4 19.07 -45.65 33.91
N ARG A 5 17.84 -45.11 33.89
CA ARG A 5 17.34 -44.02 34.77
C ARG A 5 16.09 -44.60 35.49
N PRO A 6 15.52 -43.96 36.53
CA PRO A 6 16.07 -42.96 37.46
C PRO A 6 16.52 -43.73 38.72
N ASP A 7 16.23 -43.51 40.01
CA ASP A 7 15.61 -42.45 40.85
C ASP A 7 16.20 -42.66 42.30
N VAL A 8 15.91 -42.00 43.44
CA VAL A 8 14.73 -41.41 44.10
C VAL A 8 15.19 -40.25 45.03
N GLU A 9 14.26 -39.37 45.43
CA GLU A 9 14.18 -38.40 46.56
C GLU A 9 15.12 -38.51 47.80
N CYS A 10 15.24 -37.54 48.76
CA CYS A 10 14.29 -36.53 49.24
C CYS A 10 14.93 -35.33 50.00
N LYS A 11 14.25 -34.18 50.06
CA LYS A 11 14.60 -32.97 50.88
C LYS A 11 14.08 -33.08 52.35
N PRO A 12 14.79 -32.58 53.38
CA PRO A 12 14.29 -32.53 54.78
C PRO A 12 14.11 -31.12 55.42
N ASN A 13 12.86 -30.73 55.64
CA ASN A 13 12.29 -30.03 56.82
C ASN A 13 11.08 -30.89 57.20
N ARG A 14 10.41 -30.60 58.32
CA ARG A 14 9.05 -31.09 58.56
C ARG A 14 8.11 -30.80 57.36
N THR A 15 8.45 -29.82 56.52
CA THR A 15 8.17 -29.79 55.06
C THR A 15 9.32 -29.16 54.22
N LYS A 16 10.36 -29.95 53.89
CA LYS A 16 11.45 -29.73 52.88
C LYS A 16 12.36 -28.44 52.91
N LEU A 17 13.42 -28.44 53.72
CA LEU A 17 14.71 -27.67 53.66
C LEU A 17 15.79 -28.55 52.95
N PRO A 18 17.10 -28.21 52.78
CA PRO A 18 18.03 -27.57 53.74
C PRO A 18 18.94 -26.45 53.19
N THR A 19 19.68 -25.84 54.12
CA THR A 19 20.77 -24.87 53.90
C THR A 19 22.15 -25.56 53.89
N CYS A 20 23.07 -25.08 53.04
CA CYS A 20 24.53 -25.28 53.15
C CYS A 20 25.23 -23.94 52.85
N THR A 21 26.45 -23.73 53.38
CA THR A 21 27.00 -22.40 53.69
C THR A 21 28.42 -22.12 53.17
N GLU A 22 28.69 -20.84 52.86
CA GLU A 22 29.90 -20.01 53.03
C GLU A 22 31.33 -20.61 52.81
N ARG A 23 32.21 -20.01 51.96
CA ARG A 23 33.08 -18.79 52.13
C ARG A 23 34.37 -19.12 52.94
N GLU A 24 35.57 -18.53 52.80
CA GLU A 24 36.06 -17.26 52.21
C GLU A 24 37.55 -17.29 51.76
N ARG A 25 38.00 -16.25 51.02
CA ARG A 25 39.15 -15.39 51.37
C ARG A 25 39.26 -14.12 50.48
N GLU A 26 40.12 -13.18 50.90
CA GLU A 26 40.13 -11.76 50.49
C GLU A 26 41.30 -11.36 49.55
N GLY A 27 41.18 -10.19 48.91
CA GLY A 27 42.27 -9.39 48.30
C GLY A 27 42.56 -9.62 46.80
N GLU A 28 43.15 -8.67 46.05
CA GLU A 28 43.38 -7.21 46.24
C GLU A 28 43.62 -6.56 44.84
N GLY A 29 43.46 -5.23 44.69
CA GLY A 29 43.90 -4.45 43.51
C GLY A 29 42.90 -3.40 43.00
N GLU A 30 43.36 -2.21 42.62
CA GLU A 30 42.51 -1.03 42.34
C GLU A 30 42.67 -0.38 40.95
N ARG A 31 41.58 0.26 40.50
CA ARG A 31 41.50 1.51 39.67
C ARG A 31 42.28 1.60 38.35
N GLU A 32 41.54 1.48 37.23
CA GLU A 32 41.76 2.32 36.03
C GLU A 32 40.58 2.39 35.03
N GLY A 33 39.67 1.40 35.01
CA GLY A 33 38.77 1.15 33.86
C GLY A 33 37.40 1.85 33.79
N GLU A 34 37.07 2.85 34.61
CA GLU A 34 35.66 3.32 34.75
C GLU A 34 35.21 4.38 33.73
N ARG A 35 36.09 5.28 33.26
CA ARG A 35 35.67 6.45 32.44
C ARG A 35 35.43 6.15 30.96
N GLU A 36 36.17 5.20 30.39
CA GLU A 36 36.01 4.80 28.99
C GLU A 36 34.61 4.21 28.73
N MET A 37 34.05 3.53 29.72
CA MET A 37 32.76 2.84 29.60
C MET A 37 31.58 3.80 29.55
N ASP A 38 31.62 4.95 30.24
CA ASP A 38 30.62 6.01 30.11
C ASP A 38 30.59 6.60 28.69
N MET A 39 31.74 7.00 28.15
CA MET A 39 31.80 7.56 26.79
C MET A 39 31.39 6.53 25.73
N ALA A 40 31.84 5.28 25.87
CA ALA A 40 31.41 4.18 25.00
C ALA A 40 29.89 3.90 25.12
N MET A 41 29.31 3.99 26.32
CA MET A 41 27.86 3.81 26.51
C MET A 41 27.06 4.95 25.90
N CYS A 42 27.48 6.21 26.05
CA CYS A 42 26.85 7.34 25.37
C CYS A 42 26.95 7.24 23.84
N VAL A 43 28.12 6.89 23.29
CA VAL A 43 28.32 6.74 21.83
C VAL A 43 27.50 5.58 21.26
N THR A 44 27.45 4.43 21.94
CA THR A 44 26.63 3.28 21.50
C THR A 44 25.13 3.57 21.62
N MET A 45 24.69 4.31 22.65
CA MET A 45 23.29 4.73 22.77
C MET A 45 22.88 5.74 21.69
N LEU A 46 23.76 6.69 21.34
CA LEU A 46 23.53 7.63 20.22
C LEU A 46 23.47 6.90 18.86
N LEU A 47 24.38 5.95 18.62
CA LEU A 47 24.37 5.12 17.41
C LEU A 47 23.12 4.23 17.32
N ALA A 48 22.64 3.69 18.45
CA ALA A 48 21.40 2.90 18.49
C ALA A 48 20.16 3.74 18.14
N MET A 49 20.11 5.00 18.60
CA MET A 49 19.02 5.93 18.22
C MET A 49 19.08 6.30 16.72
N ALA A 50 20.28 6.53 16.18
CA ALA A 50 20.45 6.80 14.74
C ALA A 50 20.07 5.61 13.84
N ALA A 51 20.19 4.37 14.33
CA ALA A 51 19.80 3.17 13.59
C ALA A 51 18.28 2.95 13.48
N LEU A 52 17.46 3.73 14.20
CA LEU A 52 15.99 3.60 14.22
C LEU A 52 15.27 4.53 13.24
N SER A 53 15.98 5.32 12.43
CA SER A 53 15.39 6.20 11.41
C SER A 53 14.95 5.44 10.13
N GLY A 54 14.24 4.34 10.30
CA GLY A 54 13.28 3.86 9.30
C GLY A 54 12.10 4.83 9.25
N GLY A 55 11.43 4.94 8.10
CA GLY A 55 10.34 5.90 7.90
C GLY A 55 9.26 5.75 8.99
N GLN A 56 9.05 6.80 9.78
CA GLN A 56 7.96 6.83 10.75
C GLN A 56 6.65 7.09 9.99
N GLU A 57 5.90 6.02 9.72
CA GLU A 57 4.46 6.15 9.53
C GLU A 57 3.89 6.79 10.80
N LEU A 58 3.39 8.02 10.67
CA LEU A 58 2.67 8.67 11.76
C LEU A 58 1.36 7.91 11.99
N SER A 59 0.98 7.71 13.26
CA SER A 59 -0.33 7.14 13.55
C SER A 59 -1.42 8.04 12.97
N SER A 60 -2.55 7.46 12.55
CA SER A 60 -3.67 8.24 11.98
C SER A 60 -4.11 9.40 12.89
N LYS A 61 -3.97 9.24 14.21
CA LYS A 61 -4.22 10.29 15.22
C LYS A 61 -3.19 11.43 15.22
N GLU A 62 -1.94 11.15 14.88
CA GLU A 62 -0.90 12.17 14.76
C GLU A 62 -1.13 12.98 13.48
N CYS A 63 -1.53 12.32 12.39
CA CYS A 63 -2.03 12.99 11.18
C CYS A 63 -3.27 13.86 11.46
N GLU A 64 -4.26 13.34 12.20
CA GLU A 64 -5.45 14.11 12.62
C GLU A 64 -5.07 15.36 13.43
N ASN A 65 -4.08 15.25 14.34
CA ASN A 65 -3.56 16.38 15.12
C ASN A 65 -2.79 17.41 14.26
N LEU A 66 -2.18 16.98 13.15
CA LEU A 66 -1.57 17.85 12.14
C LEU A 66 -2.60 18.43 11.14
N GLY A 67 -3.87 18.03 11.25
CA GLY A 67 -4.96 18.48 10.37
C GLY A 67 -5.16 17.65 9.08
N PHE A 68 -4.40 16.56 8.91
CA PHE A 68 -4.54 15.63 7.79
C PHE A 68 -5.47 14.47 8.15
N THR A 69 -6.36 14.08 7.24
CA THR A 69 -7.36 13.02 7.49
C THR A 69 -6.82 11.58 7.38
N GLY A 70 -5.54 11.40 7.04
CA GLY A 70 -4.96 10.07 6.79
C GLY A 70 -5.53 9.33 5.56
N LEU A 71 -6.26 10.05 4.70
CA LEU A 71 -6.98 9.51 3.53
C LEU A 71 -6.64 10.25 2.22
N ALA A 72 -5.67 11.17 2.25
CA ALA A 72 -5.19 11.87 1.07
C ALA A 72 -4.24 10.97 0.26
N LEU A 73 -4.28 11.09 -1.07
CA LEU A 73 -3.36 10.37 -1.94
C LEU A 73 -2.00 11.09 -1.97
N CYS A 74 -0.90 10.34 -2.06
CA CYS A 74 0.44 10.95 -2.11
C CYS A 74 0.65 11.81 -3.37
N SER A 75 -0.14 11.60 -4.42
CA SER A 75 -0.25 12.47 -5.60
C SER A 75 -0.89 13.84 -5.30
N ASP A 76 -1.86 13.90 -4.37
CA ASP A 76 -2.40 15.17 -3.88
C ASP A 76 -1.33 15.96 -3.13
N CYS A 77 -0.54 15.31 -2.27
CA CYS A 77 0.57 15.95 -1.56
C CYS A 77 1.69 16.45 -2.49
N LYS A 78 1.99 15.73 -3.57
CA LYS A 78 2.93 16.20 -4.62
C LYS A 78 2.40 17.43 -5.33
N THR A 79 1.10 17.44 -5.67
CA THR A 79 0.43 18.59 -6.31
C THR A 79 0.37 19.79 -5.36
N PHE A 80 0.06 19.57 -4.08
CA PHE A 80 0.01 20.59 -3.03
C PHE A 80 1.33 21.37 -2.90
N ALA A 81 2.47 20.70 -3.09
CA ALA A 81 3.80 21.32 -3.08
C ALA A 81 4.05 22.34 -4.22
N GLU A 82 3.26 22.32 -5.29
CA GLU A 82 3.35 23.33 -6.36
C GLU A 82 2.70 24.66 -5.95
N TYR A 83 1.70 24.61 -5.06
CA TYR A 83 0.91 25.77 -4.64
C TYR A 83 1.32 26.30 -3.25
N VAL A 84 1.73 25.41 -2.35
CA VAL A 84 2.09 25.74 -0.96
C VAL A 84 3.60 25.76 -0.81
N LYS A 85 4.12 26.95 -0.49
CA LYS A 85 5.57 27.23 -0.33
C LYS A 85 6.14 26.79 1.03
N ASP A 86 5.36 26.03 1.78
CA ASP A 86 5.72 25.53 3.11
C ASP A 86 6.17 24.07 2.99
N GLN A 87 7.48 23.87 3.14
CA GLN A 87 8.09 22.55 2.98
C GLN A 87 7.82 21.64 4.20
N GLU A 88 7.51 22.18 5.37
CA GLU A 88 7.17 21.38 6.55
C GLU A 88 5.79 20.75 6.35
N LEU A 89 4.78 21.54 5.95
CA LEU A 89 3.44 21.06 5.63
C LEU A 89 3.42 20.04 4.48
N VAL A 90 4.25 20.22 3.45
CA VAL A 90 4.42 19.23 2.38
C VAL A 90 5.03 17.93 2.94
N SER A 91 6.01 18.03 3.84
CA SER A 91 6.60 16.85 4.48
C SER A 91 5.61 16.10 5.37
N ASP A 92 4.73 16.81 6.09
CA ASP A 92 3.71 16.21 6.94
C ASP A 92 2.58 15.58 6.13
N CYS A 93 2.16 16.20 5.04
CA CYS A 93 1.28 15.59 4.05
C CYS A 93 1.86 14.25 3.55
N LEU A 94 3.15 14.22 3.20
CA LEU A 94 3.84 13.01 2.72
C LEU A 94 4.09 11.94 3.80
N LYS A 95 4.05 12.28 5.10
CA LYS A 95 4.06 11.30 6.22
C LYS A 95 2.68 10.73 6.52
N CYS A 96 1.62 11.36 5.99
CA CYS A 96 0.21 11.11 6.30
C CYS A 96 -0.64 10.77 5.07
N CYS A 97 -0.02 10.57 3.90
CA CYS A 97 -0.69 10.17 2.68
C CYS A 97 -0.71 8.65 2.53
N VAL A 98 -1.77 8.14 1.90
CA VAL A 98 -1.84 6.75 1.44
C VAL A 98 -1.10 6.66 0.12
N GLU A 99 -0.18 5.69 -0.02
CA GLU A 99 0.51 5.46 -1.30
C GLU A 99 -0.50 5.24 -2.44
N ASP A 100 -0.18 5.84 -3.59
CA ASP A 100 -0.98 5.86 -4.83
C ASP A 100 -1.06 4.44 -5.45
N SER A 101 -1.69 3.50 -4.75
CA SER A 101 -1.94 2.12 -5.19
C SER A 101 -3.07 2.08 -6.21
N ASP A 102 -2.72 2.48 -7.44
CA ASP A 102 -3.54 2.35 -8.65
C ASP A 102 -4.14 0.94 -8.81
N ASP A 103 -3.55 -0.10 -8.18
CA ASP A 103 -3.99 -1.50 -8.11
C ASP A 103 -5.51 -1.72 -8.03
N SER A 104 -6.25 -0.88 -7.30
CA SER A 104 -7.71 -1.02 -7.16
C SER A 104 -8.46 -0.83 -8.49
N MET A 105 -7.86 -0.12 -9.46
CA MET A 105 -8.39 0.10 -10.81
C MET A 105 -7.51 -0.53 -11.89
N SER A 106 -6.17 -0.42 -11.79
CA SER A 106 -5.21 -0.81 -12.83
C SER A 106 -4.92 -2.30 -12.91
N LYS A 107 -5.09 -3.06 -11.81
CA LYS A 107 -4.67 -4.48 -11.74
C LYS A 107 -5.44 -5.41 -12.68
N VAL A 108 -6.65 -5.03 -13.08
CA VAL A 108 -7.45 -5.78 -14.06
C VAL A 108 -7.31 -5.12 -15.43
N THR A 109 -6.36 -5.61 -16.22
CA THR A 109 -6.14 -5.17 -17.61
C THR A 109 -6.79 -6.14 -18.61
N TYR A 110 -7.56 -5.58 -19.54
CA TYR A 110 -8.33 -6.29 -20.54
C TYR A 110 -7.63 -6.23 -21.91
N ALA A 111 -7.75 -7.30 -22.71
CA ALA A 111 -7.16 -7.33 -24.05
C ALA A 111 -7.94 -6.46 -25.06
N GLY A 112 -9.22 -6.20 -24.80
CA GLY A 112 -10.05 -5.32 -25.62
C GLY A 112 -11.36 -4.91 -24.95
N ALA A 113 -12.18 -4.18 -25.69
CA ALA A 113 -13.54 -3.84 -25.29
C ALA A 113 -14.50 -3.80 -26.48
N LEU A 114 -15.78 -4.02 -26.21
CA LEU A 114 -16.88 -3.99 -27.18
C LEU A 114 -17.93 -2.98 -26.70
N LEU A 115 -18.04 -1.86 -27.41
CA LEU A 115 -19.05 -0.83 -27.19
C LEU A 115 -20.34 -1.24 -27.90
N GLU A 116 -21.32 -1.75 -27.13
CA GLU A 116 -22.63 -2.12 -27.66
C GLU A 116 -23.60 -0.93 -27.54
N VAL A 117 -24.16 -0.49 -28.67
CA VAL A 117 -25.02 0.70 -28.76
C VAL A 117 -26.21 0.47 -29.71
N CYS A 118 -27.36 1.08 -29.40
CA CYS A 118 -28.49 1.08 -30.34
C CYS A 118 -28.41 2.25 -31.32
N MET A 119 -28.29 1.94 -32.61
CA MET A 119 -28.11 2.94 -33.68
C MET A 119 -29.23 3.99 -33.75
N ARG A 120 -30.47 3.65 -33.33
CA ARG A 120 -31.61 4.59 -33.26
C ARG A 120 -31.63 5.44 -31.98
N LYS A 121 -30.82 5.12 -30.96
CA LYS A 121 -30.74 5.83 -29.69
C LYS A 121 -29.49 6.72 -29.55
N LEU A 122 -28.48 6.55 -30.41
CA LEU A 122 -27.22 7.32 -30.35
C LEU A 122 -27.44 8.85 -30.37
N VAL A 123 -28.51 9.34 -30.99
CA VAL A 123 -28.93 10.76 -30.98
C VAL A 123 -29.14 11.33 -29.57
N PHE A 124 -29.48 10.48 -28.58
CA PHE A 124 -29.62 10.88 -27.17
C PHE A 124 -28.30 10.86 -26.38
N TYR A 125 -27.20 10.42 -26.99
CA TYR A 125 -25.90 10.23 -26.35
C TYR A 125 -24.76 10.88 -27.16
N PRO A 126 -24.77 12.21 -27.36
CA PRO A 126 -23.79 12.92 -28.20
C PRO A 126 -22.34 12.71 -27.74
N GLU A 127 -22.11 12.56 -26.43
CA GLU A 127 -20.81 12.20 -25.86
C GLU A 127 -20.23 10.90 -26.41
N ILE A 128 -21.09 9.89 -26.59
CA ILE A 128 -20.73 8.56 -27.08
C ILE A 128 -20.55 8.59 -28.60
N VAL A 129 -21.34 9.39 -29.32
CA VAL A 129 -21.12 9.64 -30.76
C VAL A 129 -19.76 10.31 -30.99
N GLY A 130 -19.45 11.38 -30.26
CA GLY A 130 -18.15 12.05 -30.35
C GLY A 130 -16.97 11.15 -29.99
N PHE A 131 -17.12 10.23 -29.03
CA PHE A 131 -16.12 9.18 -28.80
C PHE A 131 -15.96 8.23 -30.01
N ILE A 132 -17.06 7.77 -30.59
CA ILE A 132 -17.06 6.84 -31.75
C ILE A 132 -16.42 7.49 -33.00
N GLU A 133 -16.59 8.81 -33.18
CA GLU A 133 -16.16 9.57 -34.36
C GLU A 133 -14.76 10.21 -34.23
N GLU A 134 -14.37 10.70 -33.04
CA GLU A 134 -13.12 11.48 -32.87
C GLU A 134 -12.00 10.73 -32.11
N GLU A 135 -12.36 9.72 -31.30
CA GLU A 135 -11.44 9.07 -30.35
C GLU A 135 -11.23 7.57 -30.61
N LYS A 136 -12.25 6.87 -31.14
CA LYS A 136 -12.24 5.42 -31.37
C LYS A 136 -10.98 4.92 -32.04
N ASP A 137 -10.50 5.61 -33.08
CA ASP A 137 -9.37 5.15 -33.90
C ASP A 137 -8.02 5.18 -33.16
N LYS A 138 -7.97 5.80 -31.96
CA LYS A 138 -6.82 5.76 -31.05
C LYS A 138 -6.77 4.48 -30.21
N PHE A 139 -7.83 3.65 -30.23
CA PHE A 139 -7.99 2.43 -29.45
C PHE A 139 -8.35 1.23 -30.36
N PRO A 140 -7.39 0.62 -31.08
CA PRO A 140 -7.67 -0.47 -32.01
C PRO A 140 -8.28 -1.73 -31.34
N SER A 141 -8.07 -1.90 -30.04
CA SER A 141 -8.68 -2.96 -29.23
C SER A 141 -10.17 -2.71 -28.89
N VAL A 142 -10.73 -1.56 -29.27
CA VAL A 142 -12.15 -1.21 -29.04
C VAL A 142 -12.96 -1.42 -30.32
N LYS A 143 -13.92 -2.33 -30.25
CA LYS A 143 -14.88 -2.62 -31.32
C LYS A 143 -16.23 -1.98 -30.99
N VAL A 144 -17.00 -1.60 -32.00
CA VAL A 144 -18.37 -1.07 -31.84
C VAL A 144 -19.36 -2.07 -32.41
N GLN A 145 -20.40 -2.43 -31.63
CA GLN A 145 -21.47 -3.33 -32.05
C GLN A 145 -22.83 -2.63 -31.99
N TYR A 146 -23.59 -2.72 -33.09
CA TYR A 146 -24.91 -2.13 -33.17
C TYR A 146 -25.99 -3.15 -32.80
N SER A 147 -26.62 -2.96 -31.63
CA SER A 147 -27.59 -3.88 -31.04
C SER A 147 -28.96 -3.21 -30.88
N PHE A 148 -30.04 -3.94 -31.18
CA PHE A 148 -31.37 -3.33 -31.22
C PHE A 148 -31.93 -3.08 -29.81
N ASN A 149 -32.49 -1.89 -29.59
CA ASN A 149 -33.03 -1.38 -28.33
C ASN A 149 -32.07 -1.30 -27.10
N SER A 150 -30.90 -1.92 -27.15
CA SER A 150 -29.88 -1.93 -26.09
C SER A 150 -29.47 -0.50 -25.66
N PRO A 151 -29.31 -0.22 -24.34
CA PRO A 151 -28.68 1.01 -23.86
C PRO A 151 -27.16 0.96 -24.10
N PRO A 152 -26.47 2.11 -24.19
CA PRO A 152 -25.01 2.15 -24.30
C PRO A 152 -24.31 1.42 -23.15
N LYS A 153 -23.54 0.40 -23.48
CA LYS A 153 -22.73 -0.38 -22.53
C LYS A 153 -21.39 -0.76 -23.14
N MET A 154 -20.39 -0.88 -22.28
CA MET A 154 -19.05 -1.31 -22.62
C MET A 154 -18.83 -2.71 -22.03
N ILE A 155 -18.56 -3.68 -22.90
CA ILE A 155 -18.30 -5.07 -22.54
C ILE A 155 -16.77 -5.26 -22.61
N MET A 156 -16.13 -5.59 -21.49
CA MET A 156 -14.68 -5.78 -21.45
C MET A 156 -14.32 -7.21 -21.87
N LEU A 157 -13.24 -7.36 -22.64
CA LEU A 157 -12.81 -8.63 -23.21
C LEU A 157 -11.51 -9.11 -22.55
N ASP A 158 -11.49 -10.38 -22.14
CA ASP A 158 -10.26 -11.02 -21.65
C ASP A 158 -9.29 -11.39 -22.78
N ASP A 159 -8.17 -12.03 -22.42
CA ASP A 159 -7.15 -12.49 -23.37
C ASP A 159 -7.63 -13.58 -24.35
N ASN A 160 -8.76 -14.26 -24.06
CA ASN A 160 -9.41 -15.19 -24.97
C ASN A 160 -10.41 -14.50 -25.91
N GLY A 161 -10.78 -13.25 -25.63
CA GLY A 161 -11.83 -12.51 -26.31
C GLY A 161 -13.25 -12.79 -25.78
N GLU A 162 -13.37 -13.44 -24.61
CA GLU A 162 -14.66 -13.69 -23.95
C GLU A 162 -15.10 -12.48 -23.09
N HIS A 163 -16.39 -12.44 -22.74
CA HIS A 163 -16.98 -11.31 -22.01
C HIS A 163 -16.63 -11.36 -20.51
N ALA A 164 -15.67 -10.57 -20.09
CA ALA A 164 -15.18 -10.54 -18.70
C ALA A 164 -15.99 -9.61 -17.78
N GLU A 165 -16.37 -8.42 -18.27
CA GLU A 165 -17.17 -7.45 -17.51
C GLU A 165 -18.20 -6.76 -18.44
N THR A 166 -19.27 -6.18 -17.90
CA THR A 166 -20.21 -5.34 -18.66
C THR A 166 -20.63 -4.12 -17.84
N ILE A 167 -20.24 -2.94 -18.31
CA ILE A 167 -20.43 -1.66 -17.64
C ILE A 167 -21.43 -0.82 -18.44
N ARG A 168 -22.39 -0.18 -17.75
CA ARG A 168 -23.31 0.78 -18.37
C ARG A 168 -22.67 2.16 -18.47
N ILE A 169 -22.74 2.77 -19.65
CA ILE A 169 -22.09 4.06 -19.93
C ILE A 169 -23.09 5.15 -20.37
N ASP A 170 -24.39 4.93 -20.17
CA ASP A 170 -25.46 5.85 -20.62
C ASP A 170 -25.46 7.24 -19.95
N ASN A 171 -24.69 7.44 -18.88
CA ASN A 171 -24.45 8.73 -18.23
C ASN A 171 -22.94 9.08 -18.17
N TRP A 172 -22.15 8.55 -19.11
CA TRP A 172 -20.72 8.87 -19.21
C TRP A 172 -20.48 9.97 -20.25
N LYS A 173 -19.51 10.82 -19.95
CA LYS A 173 -18.97 11.79 -20.91
C LYS A 173 -17.77 11.22 -21.66
N ARG A 174 -17.37 11.88 -22.74
CA ARG A 174 -16.20 11.52 -23.56
C ARG A 174 -14.93 11.35 -22.71
N GLU A 175 -14.64 12.28 -21.79
CA GLU A 175 -13.41 12.25 -20.99
C GLU A 175 -13.34 11.03 -20.04
N HIS A 176 -14.47 10.60 -19.48
CA HIS A 176 -14.53 9.43 -18.61
C HIS A 176 -14.29 8.12 -19.40
N ILE A 177 -14.86 8.02 -20.61
CA ILE A 177 -14.62 6.88 -21.52
C ILE A 177 -13.12 6.79 -21.85
N LEU A 178 -12.47 7.92 -22.12
CA LEU A 178 -11.04 7.99 -22.42
C LEU A 178 -10.15 7.59 -21.24
N GLN A 179 -10.41 8.10 -20.04
CA GLN A 179 -9.64 7.75 -18.84
C GLN A 179 -9.80 6.27 -18.51
N PHE A 180 -11.04 5.77 -18.52
CA PHE A 180 -11.33 4.36 -18.25
C PHE A 180 -10.63 3.43 -19.23
N LEU A 181 -10.76 3.66 -20.54
CA LEU A 181 -10.10 2.82 -21.56
C LEU A 181 -8.57 2.84 -21.46
N ARG A 182 -7.96 3.98 -21.11
CA ARG A 182 -6.51 4.09 -20.91
C ARG A 182 -6.02 3.35 -19.66
N GLY A 183 -6.80 3.34 -18.58
CA GLY A 183 -6.46 2.60 -17.36
C GLY A 183 -6.78 1.10 -17.41
N LYS A 184 -7.72 0.69 -18.28
CA LYS A 184 -8.23 -0.69 -18.33
C LYS A 184 -7.76 -1.53 -19.51
N LEU A 185 -7.38 -0.96 -20.64
CA LEU A 185 -6.90 -1.74 -21.78
C LEU A 185 -5.39 -1.97 -21.71
N LYS A 186 -4.96 -3.19 -22.07
CA LYS A 186 -3.56 -3.46 -22.39
C LYS A 186 -3.15 -2.60 -23.58
N SER A 187 -2.10 -1.80 -23.42
CA SER A 187 -1.58 -0.95 -24.49
C SER A 187 -1.02 -1.82 -25.62
N ALA A 188 -1.30 -1.47 -26.87
CA ALA A 188 -0.88 -2.22 -28.06
C ALA A 188 0.61 -2.00 -28.43
N SER A 189 1.48 -1.98 -27.41
CA SER A 189 2.90 -1.60 -27.48
C SER A 189 3.75 -2.43 -26.50
N SER A 190 3.40 -3.71 -26.32
CA SER A 190 4.14 -4.73 -25.56
C SER A 190 4.23 -6.03 -26.36
#